data_AF-A9NJ62-F1
#
_entry.id   AF-A9NJ62-F1
#
_cell.length_a   1.000
_cell.length_b   1.000
_cell.length_c   1.000
_cell.angle_alpha   90.00
_cell.angle_beta   90.00
_cell.angle_gamma   90.00
#
_symmetry.space_group_name_H-M   'P 1'
#
loop_
_entity.id
_entity.type
_entity.pdbx_description
1 polymer ?
#
loop_
_entity_poly.entity_id
_entity_poly.type
_entity_poly.pdbx_seq_one_letter_code
_entity_poly.pdbx_strand_id
1 'polypeptide(L)'
;CIAETNRAPFDFAEGESELVSGFNIEYSAGGFALIFMAEYANILVMSLFSVVLFFGAGSIGSLSWDFVMMVKTLFVAFAFIWVRATLPRFRYDLLMGLTWKSFLP
;
A
#
# COMPACT_ATOMS: atom_id res chain seq x y z
N CYS A 1 -3.04 3.36 5.94
CA CYS A 1 -3.06 2.84 4.55
C CYS A 1 -1.67 2.70 3.93
N ILE A 2 -0.95 3.79 3.56
CA ILE A 2 0.35 3.65 2.84
C ILE A 2 1.42 2.92 3.68
N ALA A 3 1.50 3.17 4.99
CA ALA A 3 2.45 2.48 5.87
C ALA A 3 2.17 0.96 6.03
N GLU A 4 0.92 0.53 5.91
CA GLU A 4 0.52 -0.89 6.05
C GLU A 4 0.71 -1.70 4.78
N THR A 5 0.93 -1.04 3.64
CA THR A 5 1.20 -1.74 2.37
C THR A 5 2.64 -2.23 2.26
N ASN A 6 3.50 -2.00 3.27
CA ASN A 6 4.89 -2.46 3.35
C ASN A 6 5.71 -2.24 2.07
N ARG A 7 5.39 -1.18 1.31
CA ARG A 7 6.02 -0.85 0.03
C ARG A 7 6.62 0.54 0.04
N ALA A 8 7.57 0.76 -0.87
CA ALA A 8 8.32 2.00 -0.91
C ALA A 8 7.33 3.18 -1.01
N PRO A 9 7.40 4.14 -0.08
CA PRO A 9 8.58 4.52 0.71
C PRO A 9 8.70 3.94 2.14
N PHE A 10 7.76 3.08 2.59
CA PHE A 10 7.78 2.43 3.94
C PHE A 10 8.09 0.93 3.87
N ASP A 11 8.93 0.55 2.92
CA ASP A 11 9.38 -0.83 2.71
C ASP A 11 10.62 -1.12 3.55
N PHE A 12 10.42 -1.49 4.82
CA PHE A 12 11.51 -1.78 5.75
C PHE A 12 11.99 -3.22 5.64
N ALA A 13 11.06 -4.18 5.58
CA ALA A 13 11.37 -5.60 5.60
C ALA A 13 12.10 -6.09 4.33
N GLU A 14 11.95 -5.40 3.20
CA GLU A 14 12.70 -5.67 1.95
C GLU A 14 13.85 -4.65 1.74
N GLY A 15 13.78 -3.49 2.40
CA GLY A 15 14.69 -2.36 2.25
C GLY A 15 15.96 -2.40 3.10
N GLU A 16 16.00 -3.25 4.12
CA GLU A 16 17.25 -3.63 4.79
C GLU A 16 18.06 -4.60 3.91
N SER A 17 18.48 -4.12 2.73
CA SER A 17 19.39 -4.81 1.81
C SER A 17 20.80 -5.06 2.41
N GLU A 18 21.02 -4.69 3.67
CA GLU A 18 22.19 -5.06 4.49
C GLU A 18 21.96 -6.33 5.35
N LEU A 19 20.70 -6.72 5.58
CA LEU A 19 20.28 -7.95 6.24
C LEU A 19 19.20 -8.60 5.37
N VAL A 20 19.62 -9.40 4.40
CA VAL A 20 18.79 -10.16 3.44
C VAL A 20 17.40 -10.43 4.01
N SER A 21 16.34 -9.96 3.32
CA SER A 21 14.94 -10.10 3.73
C SER A 21 14.65 -11.53 4.20
N GLY A 22 14.66 -11.75 5.52
CA GLY A 22 14.86 -13.08 6.10
C GLY A 22 13.82 -14.10 5.64
N PHE A 23 12.56 -13.65 5.55
CA PHE A 23 11.45 -14.52 5.14
C PHE A 23 11.53 -14.94 3.67
N ASN A 24 12.06 -14.10 2.76
CA ASN A 24 12.18 -14.47 1.34
C ASN A 24 13.20 -15.61 1.10
N ILE A 25 14.13 -15.84 2.03
CA ILE A 25 15.15 -16.89 1.94
C ILE A 25 14.58 -18.25 2.39
N GLU A 26 13.66 -18.22 3.36
CA GLU A 26 13.09 -19.42 3.96
C GLU A 26 12.00 -20.07 3.08
N TYR A 27 11.28 -19.27 2.30
CA TYR A 27 10.21 -19.76 1.43
C TYR A 27 10.69 -19.98 0.00
N SER A 28 10.49 -21.19 -0.53
CA SER A 28 10.76 -21.53 -1.93
C SER A 28 9.49 -21.60 -2.79
N ALA A 29 9.65 -21.33 -4.08
CA ALA A 29 8.68 -21.50 -5.17
C ALA A 29 7.25 -21.00 -4.88
N GLY A 30 6.36 -21.87 -4.38
CA GLY A 30 4.95 -21.54 -4.16
C GLY A 30 4.71 -20.64 -2.94
N GLY A 31 5.42 -20.87 -1.84
CA GLY A 31 5.30 -20.03 -0.63
C GLY A 31 5.73 -18.60 -0.92
N PHE A 32 6.81 -18.44 -1.68
CA PHE A 32 7.27 -17.15 -2.20
C PHE A 32 6.19 -16.46 -3.03
N ALA A 33 5.59 -17.15 -4.01
CA ALA A 33 4.56 -16.57 -4.87
C ALA A 33 3.31 -16.11 -4.08
N LEU A 34 2.90 -16.86 -3.05
CA LEU A 34 1.77 -16.49 -2.20
C LEU A 34 2.03 -15.21 -1.40
N ILE A 35 3.27 -14.98 -0.94
CA ILE A 35 3.65 -13.77 -0.20
C ILE A 35 3.51 -12.54 -1.11
N PHE A 36 4.05 -12.58 -2.34
CA PHE A 36 3.86 -11.47 -3.28
C PHE A 36 2.39 -11.26 -3.63
N MET A 37 1.63 -12.33 -3.88
CA MET A 37 0.20 -12.18 -4.16
C MET A 37 -0.55 -11.55 -3.00
N ALA A 38 -0.22 -11.89 -1.75
CA ALA A 38 -0.84 -11.31 -0.57
C ALA A 38 -0.50 -9.81 -0.42
N GLU A 39 0.74 -9.41 -0.66
CA GLU A 39 1.13 -7.99 -0.64
C GLU A 39 0.39 -7.17 -1.70
N TYR A 40 0.32 -7.66 -2.94
CA TYR A 40 -0.39 -6.97 -4.01
C TYR A 40 -1.91 -6.93 -3.75
N ALA A 41 -2.47 -8.00 -3.18
CA ALA A 41 -3.87 -8.00 -2.75
C ALA A 41 -4.13 -6.96 -1.65
N ASN A 42 -3.19 -6.78 -0.71
CA ASN A 42 -3.32 -5.78 0.36
C ASN A 42 -3.37 -4.35 -0.20
N ILE A 43 -2.60 -4.04 -1.25
CA ILE A 43 -2.67 -2.73 -1.93
C ILE A 43 -4.09 -2.47 -2.47
N LEU A 44 -4.68 -3.46 -3.13
CA LEU A 44 -6.03 -3.34 -3.69
C LEU A 44 -7.08 -3.20 -2.57
N VAL A 45 -6.98 -4.01 -1.52
CA VAL A 45 -7.90 -3.95 -0.37
C VAL A 45 -7.82 -2.58 0.32
N MET A 46 -6.61 -2.05 0.53
CA MET A 46 -6.42 -0.72 1.12
C MET A 46 -6.96 0.40 0.22
N SER A 47 -6.78 0.30 -1.09
CA SER A 47 -7.37 1.24 -2.04
C SER A 47 -8.90 1.21 -1.95
N LEU A 48 -9.50 0.03 -1.84
CA LEU A 48 -10.95 -0.14 -1.71
C LEU A 48 -11.46 0.47 -0.40
N PHE A 49 -10.83 0.17 0.74
CA PHE A 49 -11.21 0.76 2.02
C PHE A 49 -11.11 2.29 2.01
N SER A 50 -10.06 2.85 1.41
CA SER A 50 -9.91 4.30 1.32
C SER A 50 -11.02 4.96 0.47
N VAL A 51 -11.44 4.33 -0.63
CA VAL A 51 -12.55 4.81 -1.46
C VAL A 51 -13.86 4.74 -0.70
N VAL A 52 -14.14 3.64 0.00
CA VAL A 52 -15.38 3.47 0.76
C VAL A 52 -15.48 4.48 1.91
N LEU A 53 -14.41 4.64 2.69
CA LEU A 53 -14.43 5.48 3.89
C LEU A 53 -14.36 6.98 3.59
N PHE A 54 -13.55 7.41 2.61
CA PHE A 54 -13.33 8.84 2.34
C PHE A 54 -14.11 9.37 1.14
N PHE A 55 -14.14 8.62 0.02
CA PHE A 55 -14.77 9.10 -1.22
C PHE A 55 -16.24 8.72 -1.37
N GLY A 56 -16.72 7.79 -0.54
CA GLY A 56 -18.10 7.30 -0.54
C GLY A 56 -18.47 6.53 -1.81
N ALA A 57 -19.42 5.61 -1.68
CA ALA A 57 -19.91 4.80 -2.80
C ALA A 57 -20.79 5.58 -3.79
N GLY A 58 -21.03 6.88 -3.62
CA GLY A 58 -21.97 7.69 -4.41
C GLY A 58 -21.90 7.50 -5.93
N SER A 59 -23.04 7.23 -6.58
CA SER A 59 -23.19 7.33 -8.04
C SER A 59 -23.05 8.78 -8.49
N ILE A 60 -22.18 9.03 -9.46
CA ILE A 60 -22.07 10.33 -10.12
C ILE A 60 -23.06 10.33 -11.29
N GLY A 61 -24.22 10.98 -11.10
CA GLY A 61 -25.26 11.07 -12.12
C GLY A 61 -25.93 9.72 -12.44
N SER A 62 -26.01 9.37 -13.72
CA SER A 62 -26.66 8.14 -14.24
C SER A 62 -25.74 6.93 -14.34
N LEU A 63 -24.48 7.04 -13.90
CA LEU A 63 -23.52 5.94 -13.98
C LEU A 63 -23.78 4.91 -12.88
N SER A 64 -23.62 3.63 -13.18
CA SER A 64 -23.83 2.55 -12.22
C SER A 64 -22.85 2.66 -11.04
N TRP A 65 -23.36 2.33 -9.85
CA TRP A 65 -22.62 2.38 -8.58
C TRP A 65 -21.31 1.57 -8.66
N ASP A 66 -21.37 0.37 -9.23
CA ASP A 66 -20.21 -0.53 -9.37
C ASP A 66 -19.11 0.05 -10.25
N PHE A 67 -19.48 0.68 -11.37
CA PHE A 67 -18.50 1.23 -12.30
C PHE A 67 -17.80 2.47 -11.72
N VAL A 68 -18.55 3.35 -11.03
CA VAL A 68 -17.97 4.50 -10.33
C VAL A 68 -17.00 4.05 -9.25
N MET A 69 -17.36 3.00 -8.50
CA MET A 69 -16.48 2.44 -7.46
C MET A 69 -15.20 1.87 -8.07
N MET A 70 -15.29 1.10 -9.15
CA MET A 70 -14.12 0.52 -9.83
C MET A 70 -13.16 1.60 -10.36
N VAL A 71 -13.68 2.68 -10.95
CA VAL A 71 -12.84 3.78 -11.45
C VAL A 71 -12.15 4.50 -10.30
N LYS A 72 -12.87 4.76 -9.20
CA LYS A 72 -12.29 5.40 -8.01
C LYS A 72 -11.20 4.54 -7.37
N THR A 73 -11.39 3.22 -7.26
CA THR A 73 -10.36 2.32 -6.70
C THR A 73 -9.12 2.25 -7.59
N LEU A 74 -9.29 2.18 -8.92
CA LEU A 74 -8.17 2.23 -9.87
C LEU A 74 -7.40 3.54 -9.79
N PHE A 75 -8.10 4.67 -9.62
CA PHE A 75 -7.46 5.97 -9.44
C PHE A 75 -6.59 6.01 -8.17
N VAL A 76 -7.10 5.51 -7.05
CA VAL A 76 -6.31 5.43 -5.80
C VAL A 76 -5.14 4.45 -5.98
N ALA A 77 -5.35 3.28 -6.56
CA ALA A 77 -4.27 2.32 -6.82
C ALA A 77 -3.17 2.91 -7.71
N PHE A 78 -3.54 3.72 -8.71
CA PHE A 78 -2.59 4.46 -9.54
C PHE A 78 -1.79 5.49 -8.71
N ALA A 79 -2.43 6.19 -7.78
CA ALA A 79 -1.74 7.09 -6.86
C ALA A 79 -0.71 6.35 -5.98
N PHE A 80 -1.02 5.13 -5.52
CA PHE A 80 -0.04 4.29 -4.80
C PHE A 80 1.19 3.95 -5.65
N ILE A 81 0.99 3.60 -6.93
CA ILE A 81 2.08 3.32 -7.86
C ILE A 81 2.89 4.59 -8.15
N TRP A 82 2.23 5.74 -8.29
CA TRP A 82 2.89 7.03 -8.47
C TRP A 82 3.78 7.37 -7.28
N VAL A 83 3.24 7.29 -6.06
CA VAL A 83 3.96 7.60 -4.82
C VAL A 83 5.23 6.74 -4.72
N ARG A 84 5.12 5.45 -5.06
CA ARG A 84 6.26 4.52 -5.14
C ARG A 84 7.33 4.99 -6.12
N ALA A 85 6.95 5.52 -7.27
CA ALA A 85 7.88 5.98 -8.30
C ALA A 85 8.59 7.29 -7.92
N THR A 86 7.92 8.16 -7.15
CA THR A 86 8.43 9.52 -6.87
C THR A 86 9.22 9.66 -5.58
N LEU A 87 8.93 8.87 -4.55
CA LEU A 87 9.52 9.08 -3.23
C LEU A 87 10.74 8.17 -2.98
N PRO A 88 11.84 8.71 -2.44
CA PRO A 88 12.94 7.89 -1.97
C PRO A 88 12.52 7.10 -0.73
N ARG A 89 13.24 6.01 -0.45
CA ARG A 89 13.01 5.18 0.74
C ARG A 89 13.25 5.99 2.02
N PHE A 90 12.33 5.92 2.98
CA PHE A 90 12.53 6.50 4.31
C PHE A 90 13.25 5.51 5.23
N ARG A 91 14.00 6.02 6.22
CA ARG A 91 14.56 5.21 7.32
C ARG A 91 13.51 5.02 8.42
N TYR A 92 13.58 3.90 9.15
CA TYR A 92 12.64 3.55 10.22
C TYR A 92 12.50 4.67 11.27
N ASP A 93 13.61 5.27 11.68
CA ASP A 93 13.62 6.36 12.68
C ASP A 93 12.84 7.60 12.24
N LEU A 94 12.86 7.91 10.93
CA LEU A 94 12.12 9.05 10.37
C LEU A 94 10.61 8.76 10.37
N LEU A 95 10.20 7.52 10.07
CA LEU A 95 8.80 7.11 10.18
C LEU A 95 8.33 7.16 11.64
N MET A 96 9.11 6.64 12.59
CA MET A 96 8.77 6.68 14.00
C MET A 96 8.67 8.13 14.51
N GLY A 97 9.55 9.01 14.08
CA GLY A 97 9.45 10.44 14.36
C GLY A 97 8.16 11.06 13.83
N LEU A 98 7.76 10.71 12.61
CA LEU A 98 6.56 11.23 11.95
C LEU A 98 5.28 10.71 12.64
N THR A 99 5.21 9.42 12.96
CA THR A 99 4.05 8.85 13.64
C THR A 99 3.88 9.44 15.05
N TRP A 100 4.94 9.44 15.85
CA TRP A 100 4.86 9.86 17.26
C TRP A 100 4.81 11.37 17.47
N LYS A 101 5.38 12.17 16.56
CA LYS A 101 5.43 13.64 16.70
C LYS A 101 4.47 14.41 15.79
N SER A 102 3.84 13.76 14.81
CA SER A 102 2.90 14.45 13.91
C SER A 102 1.53 13.81 13.81
N PHE A 103 1.43 12.48 13.85
CA PHE A 103 0.11 11.82 13.74
C PHE A 103 -0.56 11.55 15.09
N LEU A 104 0.23 11.29 16.14
CA LEU A 104 -0.24 10.97 17.49
C LEU A 104 -0.29 12.12 18.54
N PRO A 105 0.30 13.33 18.36
CA PRO A 105 0.08 14.44 19.29
C PRO A 105 -1.23 15.18 19.07
#